data_AF-A0A2N5XZS1-F1
#
_entry.id   AF-A0A2N5XZS1-F1
#
_cell.length_a   1.000
_cell.length_b   1.000
_cell.length_c   1.000
_cell.angle_alpha   90.00
_cell.angle_beta   90.00
_cell.angle_gamma   90.00
#
_symmetry.space_group_name_H-M   'P 1'
#
loop_
_entity.id
_entity.type
_entity.pdbx_description
1 polymer ?
#
loop_
_entity_poly.entity_id
_entity_poly.type
_entity_poly.pdbx_seq_one_letter_code
_entity_poly.pdbx_strand_id
1 'polypeptide(L)'
;MTASINSGDAPDKCDTFLRYLEAEKLRHEDVFRDFLLADTDPLLSVVVPVCNTPLAWLRECIASVVQQSYPRWELCLIDDGSSPDSGVGELLMQMSAADPRVRVRFLPENHGIAGATNVGLSDAAGDFVALLDHDDRLARHALLYICLAVRSNPEAGLIYTNSDRITATGARADPYFKPAWNHALLLSHNYLNHLSVYSANLVARLGGMAPECDGSQDYDYVLRAVESLGRSEILHIPELLYHWRVVEGSVSLGNLGLAVKRGRAVLRDHLLRLGSSARPEPHPDQVIYNTLAFDKPGGELSCLVYGSDEADIRLTCKSVVEDTPDGLRLRLETLHERPASLSGAICCWISSRPAGPVLLVMAGITVASPGAVLAMVSRLKGTHAVAVGPALQLAGGVIAPAVEVGTDSDYESSISAFVLSFDLEVCALSTACILLDTRHGSPSPMCFDSGYLTTSTQFLAGVQPSATSPPVLLWTPRAHCMSTSSRVDLGVLSQPGDVQTWRDDAGDISGNVRGRSS
;
A
#
# COMPACT_ATOMS: atom_id res chain seq x y z
N MET A 1 29.39 18.66 15.22
CA MET A 1 28.86 18.96 16.57
C MET A 1 27.80 17.92 16.88
N THR A 2 27.94 17.21 17.99
CA THR A 2 27.02 16.17 18.45
C THR A 2 25.77 16.80 19.06
N ALA A 3 24.61 16.62 18.42
CA ALA A 3 23.33 16.98 19.01
C ALA A 3 22.86 15.86 19.94
N SER A 4 23.09 16.04 21.24
CA SER A 4 22.52 15.19 22.29
C SER A 4 21.01 15.44 22.37
N ILE A 5 20.21 14.49 21.87
CA ILE A 5 18.77 14.47 22.16
C ILE A 5 18.60 13.84 23.54
N ASN A 6 18.07 14.60 24.50
CA ASN A 6 17.76 14.10 25.84
C ASN A 6 16.72 12.97 25.75
N SER A 7 17.15 11.73 25.97
CA SER A 7 16.29 10.56 26.08
C SER A 7 15.65 10.49 27.48
N GLY A 8 14.61 11.28 27.69
CA GLY A 8 13.68 11.06 28.80
C GLY A 8 12.76 9.88 28.48
N ASP A 9 12.70 8.90 29.38
CA ASP A 9 11.67 7.86 29.50
C ASP A 9 11.38 6.95 28.29
N ALA A 10 12.29 6.84 27.32
CA ALA A 10 12.32 5.68 26.42
C ALA A 10 13.05 4.52 27.14
N PRO A 11 12.41 3.35 27.38
CA PRO A 11 13.10 2.21 27.97
C PRO A 11 14.23 1.75 27.05
N ASP A 12 15.35 1.32 27.65
CA ASP A 12 16.47 0.77 26.90
C ASP A 12 15.99 -0.41 26.04
N LYS A 13 16.44 -0.46 24.78
CA LYS A 13 16.10 -1.56 23.87
C LYS A 13 16.60 -2.89 24.41
N CYS A 14 17.73 -2.92 25.13
CA CYS A 14 18.23 -4.12 25.80
C CYS A 14 17.29 -4.57 26.93
N ASP A 15 16.89 -3.67 27.84
CA ASP A 15 15.97 -3.99 28.94
C ASP A 15 14.58 -4.44 28.41
N THR A 16 14.06 -3.75 27.40
CA THR A 16 12.81 -4.12 26.71
C THR A 16 12.88 -5.51 26.10
N PHE A 17 14.02 -5.86 25.47
CA PHE A 17 14.22 -7.17 24.86
C PHE A 17 14.39 -8.28 25.90
N LEU A 18 15.15 -8.06 26.97
CA LEU A 18 15.32 -9.04 28.05
C LEU A 18 13.98 -9.34 28.74
N ARG A 19 13.18 -8.31 29.05
CA ARG A 19 11.82 -8.49 29.58
C ARG A 19 10.90 -9.22 28.61
N TYR A 20 11.04 -8.96 27.30
CA TYR A 20 10.32 -9.74 26.29
C TYR A 20 10.72 -11.21 26.32
N LEU A 21 12.02 -11.55 26.38
CA LEU A 21 12.49 -12.95 26.44
C LEU A 21 11.99 -13.70 27.68
N GLU A 22 11.94 -13.04 28.84
CA GLU A 22 11.37 -13.62 30.07
C GLU A 22 9.87 -13.86 29.94
N ALA A 23 9.11 -12.89 29.41
CA ALA A 23 7.68 -13.03 29.19
C ALA A 23 7.34 -14.02 28.06
N GLU A 24 8.14 -14.07 26.99
CA GLU A 24 8.09 -15.02 25.87
C GLU A 24 8.14 -16.45 26.41
N LYS A 25 9.13 -16.74 27.27
CA LYS A 25 9.29 -18.06 27.87
C LYS A 25 8.05 -18.51 28.65
N LEU A 26 7.50 -17.63 29.50
CA LEU A 26 6.30 -17.92 30.30
C LEU A 26 5.06 -18.15 29.41
N ARG A 27 4.82 -17.26 28.43
CA ARG A 27 3.69 -17.41 27.48
C ARG A 27 3.72 -18.76 26.78
N HIS A 28 4.90 -19.19 26.33
CA HIS A 28 5.04 -20.44 25.58
C HIS A 28 4.84 -21.68 26.44
N GLU A 29 5.30 -21.70 27.69
CA GLU A 29 5.04 -22.80 28.63
C GLU A 29 3.55 -23.00 28.94
N ASP A 30 2.74 -21.93 28.90
CA ASP A 30 1.27 -22.02 29.02
C ASP A 30 0.59 -22.45 27.71
N VAL A 31 0.93 -21.83 26.57
CA VAL A 31 0.40 -22.21 25.24
C VAL A 31 0.66 -23.69 24.93
N PHE A 32 1.78 -24.24 25.39
CA PHE A 32 2.08 -25.67 25.24
C PHE A 32 1.26 -26.61 26.11
N ARG A 33 0.84 -26.16 27.29
CA ARG A 33 0.09 -27.00 28.22
C ARG A 33 -1.32 -27.30 27.71
N ASP A 34 -1.92 -26.31 27.05
CA ASP A 34 -3.33 -26.33 26.67
C ASP A 34 -3.53 -26.68 25.18
N PHE A 35 -2.45 -26.79 24.39
CA PHE A 35 -2.56 -27.17 22.98
C PHE A 35 -2.91 -28.65 22.81
N LEU A 36 -4.09 -28.89 22.20
CA LEU A 36 -4.51 -30.20 21.71
C LEU A 36 -4.57 -30.18 20.18
N LEU A 37 -3.82 -31.12 19.58
CA LEU A 37 -3.79 -31.36 18.14
C LEU A 37 -5.17 -31.85 17.68
N ALA A 38 -5.73 -31.21 16.66
CA ALA A 38 -6.94 -31.66 15.98
C ALA A 38 -6.61 -32.34 14.65
N ASP A 39 -7.50 -33.24 14.19
CA ASP A 39 -7.36 -33.90 12.88
C ASP A 39 -7.42 -32.89 11.72
N THR A 40 -8.08 -31.75 11.94
CA THR A 40 -8.19 -30.61 11.01
C THR A 40 -7.01 -29.64 11.05
N ASP A 41 -6.03 -29.82 11.94
CA ASP A 41 -4.88 -28.89 12.01
C ASP A 41 -3.97 -29.05 10.76
N PRO A 42 -3.45 -27.96 10.19
CA PRO A 42 -2.80 -27.96 8.88
C PRO A 42 -1.45 -28.71 8.87
N LEU A 43 -1.12 -29.38 7.78
CA LEU A 43 0.26 -29.77 7.49
C LEU A 43 1.05 -28.51 7.07
N LEU A 44 2.20 -28.27 7.71
CA LEU A 44 3.07 -27.13 7.41
C LEU A 44 4.35 -27.61 6.70
N SER A 45 4.55 -27.22 5.44
CA SER A 45 5.80 -27.49 4.73
C SER A 45 6.80 -26.37 5.00
N VAL A 46 8.02 -26.70 5.43
CA VAL A 46 9.13 -25.74 5.54
C VAL A 46 10.05 -25.95 4.34
N VAL A 47 10.17 -24.96 3.47
CA VAL A 47 11.04 -25.00 2.28
C VAL A 47 12.36 -24.29 2.59
N VAL A 48 13.46 -24.98 2.34
CA VAL A 48 14.83 -24.50 2.58
C VAL A 48 15.69 -24.76 1.34
N PRO A 49 15.99 -23.72 0.53
CA PRO A 49 17.02 -23.81 -0.50
C PRO A 49 18.41 -23.83 0.15
N VAL A 50 19.28 -24.76 -0.27
CA VAL A 50 20.59 -25.04 0.32
C VAL A 50 21.66 -24.93 -0.76
N CYS A 51 22.72 -24.15 -0.55
CA CYS A 51 23.86 -24.11 -1.47
C CYS A 51 25.16 -23.81 -0.70
N ASN A 52 26.07 -24.80 -0.65
CA ASN A 52 27.40 -24.68 -0.02
C ASN A 52 27.40 -24.14 1.43
N THR A 53 26.29 -24.37 2.15
CA THR A 53 26.07 -23.84 3.51
C THR A 53 27.06 -24.44 4.51
N PRO A 54 27.66 -23.64 5.41
CA PRO A 54 28.50 -24.15 6.49
C PRO A 54 27.76 -25.19 7.35
N LEU A 55 28.32 -26.40 7.46
CA LEU A 55 27.65 -27.57 8.03
C LEU A 55 27.13 -27.37 9.47
N ALA A 56 27.78 -26.51 10.25
CA ALA A 56 27.31 -26.17 11.60
C ALA A 56 25.96 -25.42 11.57
N TRP A 57 25.81 -24.45 10.66
CA TRP A 57 24.59 -23.65 10.55
C TRP A 57 23.46 -24.45 9.89
N LEU A 58 23.76 -25.26 8.88
CA LEU A 58 22.77 -26.16 8.27
C LEU A 58 22.25 -27.20 9.27
N ARG A 59 23.11 -27.75 10.14
CA ARG A 59 22.67 -28.61 11.26
C ARG A 59 21.78 -27.85 12.25
N GLU A 60 22.08 -26.60 12.58
CA GLU A 60 21.22 -25.76 13.45
C GLU A 60 19.87 -25.43 12.80
N CYS A 61 19.84 -25.10 11.50
CA CYS A 61 18.64 -24.82 10.72
C CYS A 61 17.70 -26.04 10.73
N ILE A 62 18.20 -27.20 10.29
CA ILE A 62 17.45 -28.46 10.27
C ILE A 62 16.98 -28.84 11.69
N ALA A 63 17.86 -28.75 12.70
CA ALA A 63 17.48 -29.02 14.08
C ALA A 63 16.39 -28.08 14.62
N SER A 64 16.33 -26.83 14.16
CA SER A 64 15.29 -25.87 14.56
C SER A 64 13.90 -26.26 14.04
N VAL A 65 13.83 -26.96 12.90
CA VAL A 65 12.58 -27.52 12.34
C VAL A 65 12.26 -28.88 12.96
N VAL A 66 13.24 -29.78 13.08
CA VAL A 66 13.04 -31.12 13.68
C VAL A 66 12.56 -31.04 15.13
N GLN A 67 13.00 -30.02 15.88
CA GLN A 67 12.59 -29.78 17.26
C GLN A 67 11.35 -28.88 17.41
N GLN A 68 10.61 -28.62 16.33
CA GLN A 68 9.33 -27.92 16.42
C GLN A 68 8.35 -28.72 17.28
N SER A 69 7.69 -27.99 18.16
CA SER A 69 6.70 -28.51 19.10
C SER A 69 5.37 -28.92 18.44
N TYR A 70 5.04 -28.29 17.33
CA TYR A 70 3.94 -28.72 16.48
C TYR A 70 4.41 -29.94 15.67
N PRO A 71 3.65 -31.06 15.62
CA PRO A 71 4.16 -32.30 15.03
C PRO A 71 3.89 -32.48 13.53
N ARG A 72 2.87 -31.81 12.98
CA ARG A 72 2.41 -31.98 11.58
C ARG A 72 3.15 -31.03 10.64
N TRP A 73 4.40 -31.36 10.36
CA TRP A 73 5.22 -30.65 9.36
C TRP A 73 5.99 -31.63 8.47
N GLU A 74 6.44 -31.10 7.34
CA GLU A 74 7.52 -31.66 6.55
C GLU A 74 8.59 -30.60 6.29
N LEU A 75 9.83 -31.03 6.05
CA LEU A 75 10.96 -30.18 5.75
C LEU A 75 11.49 -30.53 4.36
N CYS A 76 11.34 -29.61 3.41
CA CYS A 76 11.77 -29.74 2.02
C CYS A 76 13.11 -29.03 1.82
N LEU A 77 14.21 -29.78 1.90
CA LEU A 77 15.57 -29.31 1.67
C LEU A 77 15.92 -29.45 0.19
N ILE A 78 16.21 -28.34 -0.49
CA ILE A 78 16.53 -28.31 -1.91
C ILE A 78 18.00 -27.95 -2.09
N ASP A 79 18.85 -28.93 -2.36
CA ASP A 79 20.27 -28.73 -2.64
C ASP A 79 20.47 -28.18 -4.06
N ASP A 80 20.75 -26.88 -4.15
CA ASP A 80 20.90 -26.09 -5.37
C ASP A 80 22.33 -26.21 -5.94
N GLY A 81 22.78 -27.44 -6.14
CA GLY A 81 24.10 -27.75 -6.70
C GLY A 81 25.27 -27.42 -5.76
N SER A 82 25.20 -27.79 -4.47
CA SER A 82 26.36 -27.71 -3.57
C SER A 82 27.57 -28.49 -4.10
N SER A 83 28.77 -27.98 -3.82
CA SER A 83 30.02 -28.66 -4.18
C SER A 83 30.10 -30.05 -3.51
N PRO A 84 30.55 -31.12 -4.21
CA PRO A 84 30.77 -32.43 -3.61
C PRO A 84 31.65 -32.40 -2.36
N ASP A 85 32.66 -31.53 -2.34
CA ASP A 85 33.63 -31.40 -1.23
C ASP A 85 33.07 -30.61 -0.03
N SER A 86 31.86 -30.05 -0.12
CA SER A 86 31.25 -29.25 0.96
C SER A 86 30.77 -30.10 2.15
N GLY A 87 30.55 -31.40 1.95
CA GLY A 87 29.89 -32.29 2.91
C GLY A 87 28.38 -32.04 3.09
N VAL A 88 27.78 -31.09 2.34
CA VAL A 88 26.36 -30.77 2.42
C VAL A 88 25.50 -31.97 2.02
N GLY A 89 25.80 -32.60 0.86
CA GLY A 89 25.03 -33.75 0.40
C GLY A 89 25.05 -34.95 1.37
N GLU A 90 26.20 -35.22 1.99
CA GLU A 90 26.30 -36.25 3.04
C GLU A 90 25.43 -35.93 4.25
N LEU A 91 25.45 -34.67 4.72
CA LEU A 91 24.60 -34.21 5.80
C LEU A 91 23.11 -34.35 5.44
N LEU A 92 22.69 -33.90 4.26
CA LEU A 92 21.29 -33.98 3.83
C LEU A 92 20.80 -35.44 3.77
N MET A 93 21.60 -36.36 3.23
CA MET A 93 21.29 -37.80 3.25
C MET A 93 21.22 -38.38 4.67
N GLN A 94 22.08 -37.94 5.59
CA GLN A 94 22.01 -38.36 7.00
C GLN A 94 20.72 -37.88 7.68
N MET A 95 20.25 -36.65 7.39
CA MET A 95 19.06 -36.09 8.03
C MET A 95 17.77 -36.72 7.51
N SER A 96 17.64 -36.94 6.19
CA SER A 96 16.46 -37.62 5.62
C SER A 96 16.34 -39.09 6.00
N ALA A 97 17.47 -39.76 6.24
CA ALA A 97 17.48 -41.12 6.81
C ALA A 97 17.09 -41.16 8.30
N ALA A 98 17.22 -40.04 9.03
CA ALA A 98 16.98 -39.98 10.47
C ALA A 98 15.54 -39.58 10.84
N ASP A 99 14.86 -38.77 10.03
CA ASP A 99 13.45 -38.39 10.22
C ASP A 99 12.70 -38.41 8.87
N PRO A 100 11.67 -39.25 8.69
CA PRO A 100 10.96 -39.40 7.41
C PRO A 100 10.17 -38.15 6.99
N ARG A 101 10.02 -37.15 7.87
CA ARG A 101 9.44 -35.83 7.53
C ARG A 101 10.44 -34.92 6.82
N VAL A 102 11.73 -35.28 6.79
CA VAL A 102 12.80 -34.52 6.15
C VAL A 102 13.01 -35.07 4.73
N ARG A 103 12.50 -34.33 3.74
CA ARG A 103 12.58 -34.64 2.31
C ARG A 103 13.72 -33.83 1.69
N VAL A 104 14.53 -34.48 0.85
CA VAL A 104 15.67 -33.85 0.20
C VAL A 104 15.54 -33.97 -1.31
N ARG A 105 15.78 -32.87 -2.03
CA ARG A 105 15.91 -32.82 -3.48
C ARG A 105 17.31 -32.34 -3.85
N PHE A 106 18.00 -33.10 -4.70
CA PHE A 106 19.28 -32.68 -5.28
C PHE A 106 19.05 -32.13 -6.69
N LEU A 107 19.52 -30.92 -6.96
CA LEU A 107 19.53 -30.31 -8.28
C LEU A 107 20.90 -30.55 -8.96
N PRO A 108 20.93 -30.76 -10.29
CA PRO A 108 22.17 -31.11 -10.99
C PRO A 108 23.14 -29.93 -11.16
N GLU A 109 22.63 -28.71 -11.08
CA GLU A 109 23.37 -27.45 -11.18
C GLU A 109 22.69 -26.39 -10.29
N ASN A 110 23.35 -25.24 -10.11
CA ASN A 110 22.80 -24.13 -9.34
C ASN A 110 21.80 -23.33 -10.20
N HIS A 111 20.55 -23.25 -9.75
CA HIS A 111 19.46 -22.52 -10.41
C HIS A 111 19.12 -21.19 -9.72
N GLY A 112 19.86 -20.81 -8.68
CA GLY A 112 19.62 -19.60 -7.89
C GLY A 112 18.54 -19.80 -6.84
N ILE A 113 18.44 -18.86 -5.90
CA ILE A 113 17.59 -19.01 -4.72
C ILE A 113 16.11 -19.10 -5.09
N ALA A 114 15.64 -18.31 -6.06
CA ALA A 114 14.29 -18.46 -6.60
C ALA A 114 14.07 -19.81 -7.29
N GLY A 115 15.05 -20.30 -8.07
CA GLY A 115 14.98 -21.58 -8.79
C GLY A 115 14.82 -22.77 -7.83
N ALA A 116 15.69 -22.84 -6.82
CA ALA A 116 15.61 -23.85 -5.77
C ALA A 116 14.33 -23.74 -4.92
N THR A 117 13.94 -22.51 -4.55
CA THR A 117 12.68 -22.27 -3.82
C THR A 117 11.48 -22.75 -4.62
N ASN A 118 11.43 -22.52 -5.94
CA ASN A 118 10.34 -22.98 -6.80
C ASN A 118 10.19 -24.50 -6.85
N VAL A 119 11.30 -25.24 -6.86
CA VAL A 119 11.26 -26.71 -6.74
C VAL A 119 10.67 -27.10 -5.38
N GLY A 120 11.09 -26.45 -4.29
CA GLY A 120 10.52 -26.69 -2.96
C GLY A 120 9.03 -26.33 -2.83
N LEU A 121 8.59 -25.23 -3.43
CA LEU A 121 7.18 -24.83 -3.51
C LEU A 121 6.35 -25.86 -4.30
N SER A 122 6.92 -26.46 -5.36
CA SER A 122 6.25 -27.49 -6.16
C SER A 122 6.24 -28.88 -5.50
N ASP A 123 7.23 -29.19 -4.67
CA ASP A 123 7.35 -30.47 -3.96
C ASP A 123 6.60 -30.46 -2.61
N ALA A 124 6.21 -29.30 -2.09
CA ALA A 124 5.48 -29.11 -0.84
C ALA A 124 4.05 -29.69 -0.88
N ALA A 125 3.71 -30.48 0.13
CA ALA A 125 2.42 -31.15 0.30
C ALA A 125 1.55 -30.54 1.42
N GLY A 126 2.06 -29.56 2.16
CA GLY A 126 1.37 -28.89 3.27
C GLY A 126 0.32 -27.88 2.81
N ASP A 127 -0.69 -27.67 3.66
CA ASP A 127 -1.74 -26.67 3.47
C ASP A 127 -1.17 -25.24 3.49
N PHE A 128 -0.04 -25.05 4.16
CA PHE A 128 0.74 -23.81 4.21
C PHE A 128 2.23 -24.10 4.05
N VAL A 129 2.93 -23.18 3.38
CA VAL A 129 4.36 -23.27 3.06
C VAL A 129 5.12 -22.11 3.71
N ALA A 130 6.07 -22.44 4.57
CA ALA A 130 6.96 -21.52 5.28
C ALA A 130 8.33 -21.48 4.60
N LEU A 131 8.89 -20.28 4.41
CA LEU A 131 10.22 -20.10 3.82
C LEU A 131 11.27 -19.87 4.91
N LEU A 132 12.38 -20.61 4.85
CA LEU A 132 13.47 -20.56 5.84
C LEU A 132 14.83 -20.63 5.13
N ASP A 133 15.74 -19.73 5.49
CA ASP A 133 17.09 -19.71 4.94
C ASP A 133 17.97 -20.78 5.62
N HIS A 134 18.89 -21.37 4.86
CA HIS A 134 19.65 -22.57 5.23
C HIS A 134 20.60 -22.43 6.44
N ASP A 135 20.90 -21.20 6.85
CA ASP A 135 21.77 -20.86 7.98
C ASP A 135 21.02 -20.20 9.16
N ASP A 136 19.72 -19.91 8.97
CA ASP A 136 18.84 -19.33 9.97
C ASP A 136 18.14 -20.38 10.83
N ARG A 137 17.35 -19.95 11.81
CA ARG A 137 16.64 -20.83 12.74
C ARG A 137 15.22 -20.35 13.03
N LEU A 138 14.29 -21.29 13.11
CA LEU A 138 12.98 -21.04 13.69
C LEU A 138 13.03 -21.10 15.23
N ALA A 139 12.17 -20.31 15.87
CA ALA A 139 11.88 -20.49 17.29
C ALA A 139 11.12 -21.82 17.49
N ARG A 140 11.36 -22.55 18.60
CA ARG A 140 10.81 -23.91 18.83
C ARG A 140 9.27 -24.03 18.69
N HIS A 141 8.56 -22.93 18.92
CA HIS A 141 7.10 -22.81 18.90
C HIS A 141 6.55 -22.20 17.60
N ALA A 142 7.40 -21.84 16.63
CA ALA A 142 7.02 -21.11 15.42
C ALA A 142 5.85 -21.77 14.68
N LEU A 143 5.97 -23.05 14.35
CA LEU A 143 4.95 -23.79 13.61
C LEU A 143 3.65 -23.99 14.41
N LEU A 144 3.72 -24.02 15.76
CA LEU A 144 2.52 -24.03 16.60
C LEU A 144 1.75 -22.70 16.48
N TYR A 145 2.47 -21.58 16.52
CA TYR A 145 1.84 -20.27 16.36
C TYR A 145 1.22 -20.08 14.96
N ILE A 146 1.85 -20.59 13.90
CA ILE A 146 1.23 -20.66 12.57
C ILE A 146 -0.09 -21.45 12.63
N CYS A 147 -0.07 -22.66 13.19
CA CYS A 147 -1.26 -23.51 13.33
C CYS A 147 -2.40 -22.78 14.10
N LEU A 148 -2.10 -22.14 15.24
CA LEU A 148 -3.09 -21.40 16.03
C LEU A 148 -3.68 -20.19 15.28
N ALA A 149 -2.85 -19.48 14.51
CA ALA A 149 -3.31 -18.37 13.68
C ALA A 149 -4.25 -18.85 12.56
N VAL A 150 -3.91 -19.93 11.87
CA VAL A 150 -4.74 -20.56 10.81
C VAL A 150 -6.05 -21.12 11.39
N ARG A 151 -6.03 -21.83 12.52
CA ARG A 151 -7.24 -22.33 13.19
C ARG A 151 -8.23 -21.20 13.52
N SER A 152 -7.71 -20.02 13.88
CA SER A 152 -8.51 -18.85 14.21
C SER A 152 -8.95 -18.05 12.97
N ASN A 153 -8.29 -18.24 11.83
CA ASN A 153 -8.50 -17.50 10.58
C ASN A 153 -8.29 -18.44 9.37
N PRO A 154 -9.27 -19.30 9.02
CA PRO A 154 -9.09 -20.30 7.96
C PRO A 154 -8.80 -19.71 6.57
N GLU A 155 -9.25 -18.47 6.32
CA GLU A 155 -9.00 -17.71 5.09
C GLU A 155 -7.59 -17.08 5.02
N ALA A 156 -6.66 -17.45 5.90
CA ALA A 156 -5.30 -16.91 5.88
C ALA A 156 -4.60 -17.25 4.54
N GLY A 157 -4.21 -16.22 3.79
CA GLY A 157 -3.40 -16.34 2.58
C GLY A 157 -1.91 -16.15 2.84
N LEU A 158 -1.57 -15.15 3.67
CA LEU A 158 -0.20 -14.77 4.02
C LEU A 158 -0.10 -14.50 5.52
N ILE A 159 0.88 -15.11 6.17
CA ILE A 159 1.20 -14.91 7.59
C ILE A 159 2.65 -14.46 7.71
N TYR A 160 2.90 -13.40 8.47
CA TYR A 160 4.26 -12.96 8.79
C TYR A 160 4.46 -12.77 10.29
N THR A 161 5.70 -12.97 10.76
CA THR A 161 6.04 -12.97 12.20
C THR A 161 7.03 -11.87 12.53
N ASN A 162 7.21 -11.54 13.81
CA ASN A 162 8.41 -10.79 14.21
C ASN A 162 9.66 -11.68 14.09
N SER A 163 10.83 -11.04 14.03
CA SER A 163 12.12 -11.69 13.87
C SER A 163 13.18 -10.99 14.69
N ASP A 164 14.23 -11.67 15.11
CA ASP A 164 15.42 -11.06 15.68
C ASP A 164 16.69 -11.58 15.01
N ARG A 165 17.85 -11.11 15.47
CA ARG A 165 19.15 -11.54 14.96
C ARG A 165 19.79 -12.54 15.89
N ILE A 166 20.55 -13.48 15.34
CA ILE A 166 21.36 -14.43 16.08
C ILE A 166 22.83 -14.35 15.65
N THR A 167 23.74 -14.35 16.62
CA THR A 167 25.19 -14.34 16.35
C THR A 167 25.67 -15.71 15.88
N ALA A 168 26.92 -15.78 15.39
CA ALA A 168 27.62 -17.04 15.12
C ALA A 168 27.70 -17.97 16.36
N THR A 169 27.60 -17.43 17.58
CA THR A 169 27.61 -18.19 18.85
C THR A 169 26.21 -18.54 19.38
N GLY A 170 25.14 -18.17 18.67
CA GLY A 170 23.76 -18.47 19.07
C GLY A 170 23.10 -17.45 20.01
N ALA A 171 23.73 -16.29 20.26
CA ALA A 171 23.14 -15.24 21.10
C ALA A 171 22.13 -14.42 20.30
N ARG A 172 20.92 -14.20 20.84
CA ARG A 172 19.87 -13.39 20.23
C ARG A 172 20.09 -11.89 20.51
N ALA A 173 19.81 -11.02 19.52
CA ALA A 173 19.98 -9.56 19.57
C ALA A 173 19.07 -8.86 18.55
N ASP A 174 19.02 -7.52 18.57
CA ASP A 174 18.35 -6.68 17.56
C ASP A 174 16.93 -7.15 17.14
N PRO A 175 15.95 -7.20 18.07
CA PRO A 175 14.60 -7.60 17.74
C PRO A 175 13.92 -6.62 16.78
N TYR A 176 13.30 -7.16 15.74
CA TYR A 176 12.47 -6.43 14.78
C TYR A 176 11.00 -6.76 14.99
N PHE A 177 10.38 -5.98 15.87
CA PHE A 177 8.93 -5.97 16.09
C PHE A 177 8.26 -5.23 14.92
N LYS A 178 7.69 -5.98 13.99
CA LYS A 178 6.99 -5.46 12.81
C LYS A 178 5.63 -4.90 13.22
N PRO A 179 5.09 -3.90 12.49
CA PRO A 179 3.73 -3.44 12.71
C PRO A 179 2.71 -4.45 12.16
N ALA A 180 1.45 -4.30 12.58
CA ALA A 180 0.31 -4.88 11.87
C ALA A 180 0.23 -4.37 10.42
N TRP A 181 -0.46 -5.11 9.55
CA TRP A 181 -0.40 -4.95 8.09
C TRP A 181 -0.55 -3.48 7.62
N ASN A 182 0.54 -2.98 7.03
CA ASN A 182 0.70 -1.64 6.49
C ASN A 182 1.26 -1.72 5.06
N HIS A 183 0.40 -1.51 4.07
CA HIS A 183 0.77 -1.52 2.65
C HIS A 183 1.75 -0.39 2.28
N ALA A 184 1.58 0.82 2.84
CA ALA A 184 2.45 1.96 2.56
C ALA A 184 3.89 1.72 3.06
N LEU A 185 4.05 1.01 4.18
CA LEU A 185 5.38 0.58 4.65
C LEU A 185 5.98 -0.48 3.73
N LEU A 186 5.18 -1.43 3.22
CA LEU A 186 5.66 -2.43 2.25
C LEU A 186 6.20 -1.75 1.00
N LEU A 187 5.49 -0.75 0.45
CA LEU A 187 5.95 0.02 -0.71
C LEU A 187 7.21 0.86 -0.42
N SER A 188 7.57 1.08 0.86
CA SER A 188 8.83 1.70 1.21
C SER A 188 9.96 0.67 1.30
N HIS A 189 9.75 -0.49 1.91
CA HIS A 189 10.69 -1.61 1.88
C HIS A 189 10.00 -2.94 2.21
N ASN A 190 10.63 -4.07 1.84
CA ASN A 190 10.23 -5.36 2.41
C ASN A 190 10.45 -5.34 3.93
N TYR A 191 9.37 -5.18 4.69
CA TYR A 191 9.37 -5.31 6.15
C TYR A 191 8.85 -6.68 6.61
N LEU A 192 8.18 -7.42 5.71
CA LEU A 192 7.67 -8.76 6.01
C LEU A 192 8.83 -9.75 6.15
N ASN A 193 9.72 -9.83 5.16
CA ASN A 193 10.92 -10.68 5.15
C ASN A 193 10.61 -12.08 5.74
N HIS A 194 11.40 -12.52 6.73
CA HIS A 194 11.25 -13.80 7.41
C HIS A 194 10.70 -13.60 8.85
N LEU A 195 9.89 -14.51 9.40
CA LEU A 195 9.25 -15.64 8.73
C LEU A 195 8.04 -15.13 7.92
N SER A 196 7.93 -15.57 6.67
CA SER A 196 6.71 -15.47 5.85
C SER A 196 6.20 -16.87 5.50
N VAL A 197 4.89 -17.06 5.62
CA VAL A 197 4.19 -18.32 5.38
C VAL A 197 3.00 -18.05 4.48
N TYR A 198 2.83 -18.87 3.43
CA TYR A 198 1.84 -18.70 2.37
C TYR A 198 0.90 -19.91 2.35
N SER A 199 -0.40 -19.72 2.12
CA SER A 199 -1.29 -20.87 1.91
C SER A 199 -1.00 -21.56 0.58
N ALA A 200 -1.18 -22.89 0.51
CA ALA A 200 -0.95 -23.65 -0.72
C ALA A 200 -1.81 -23.16 -1.89
N ASN A 201 -3.03 -22.70 -1.61
CA ASN A 201 -3.89 -22.05 -2.60
C ASN A 201 -3.25 -20.76 -3.14
N LEU A 202 -2.74 -19.89 -2.28
CA LEU A 202 -2.03 -18.69 -2.73
C LEU A 202 -0.77 -19.05 -3.56
N VAL A 203 0.05 -19.98 -3.10
CA VAL A 203 1.23 -20.46 -3.86
C VAL A 203 0.82 -20.95 -5.26
N ALA A 204 -0.27 -21.73 -5.37
CA ALA A 204 -0.79 -22.18 -6.65
C ALA A 204 -1.31 -21.04 -7.56
N ARG A 205 -1.87 -19.96 -6.99
CA ARG A 205 -2.28 -18.76 -7.76
C ARG A 205 -1.10 -17.92 -8.23
N LEU A 206 -0.08 -17.74 -7.38
CA LEU A 206 1.10 -16.93 -7.68
C LEU A 206 2.11 -17.65 -8.59
N GLY A 207 2.12 -18.98 -8.56
CA GLY A 207 3.21 -19.78 -9.12
C GLY A 207 4.50 -19.58 -8.34
N GLY A 208 5.63 -19.64 -9.05
CA GLY A 208 6.96 -19.49 -8.46
C GLY A 208 7.40 -18.03 -8.23
N MET A 209 8.53 -17.89 -7.53
CA MET A 209 9.39 -16.72 -7.53
C MET A 209 10.04 -16.53 -8.91
N ALA A 210 10.18 -15.28 -9.34
CA ALA A 210 10.82 -14.92 -10.60
C ALA A 210 12.35 -14.98 -10.48
N PRO A 211 13.08 -15.86 -11.21
CA PRO A 211 14.54 -15.99 -11.08
C PRO A 211 15.32 -14.73 -11.46
N GLU A 212 14.79 -13.89 -12.35
CA GLU A 212 15.33 -12.58 -12.67
C GLU A 212 15.34 -11.60 -11.48
N CYS A 213 14.56 -11.89 -10.43
CA CYS A 213 14.49 -11.11 -9.20
C CYS A 213 15.47 -11.57 -8.11
N ASP A 214 16.31 -12.58 -8.32
CA ASP A 214 17.25 -13.12 -7.32
C ASP A 214 18.02 -12.02 -6.55
N GLY A 215 18.01 -12.08 -5.23
CA GLY A 215 18.44 -11.01 -4.31
C GLY A 215 17.35 -9.99 -3.93
N SER A 216 16.13 -10.15 -4.45
CA SER A 216 14.88 -9.45 -4.06
C SER A 216 13.62 -10.25 -4.45
N GLN A 217 13.78 -11.57 -4.67
CA GLN A 217 12.74 -12.49 -5.13
C GLN A 217 11.64 -12.69 -4.09
N ASP A 218 12.01 -12.59 -2.81
CA ASP A 218 11.12 -12.55 -1.66
C ASP A 218 10.19 -11.31 -1.71
N TYR A 219 10.73 -10.15 -2.06
CA TYR A 219 9.97 -8.91 -2.13
C TYR A 219 9.02 -8.90 -3.33
N ASP A 220 9.43 -9.38 -4.51
CA ASP A 220 8.49 -9.61 -5.62
C ASP A 220 7.37 -10.59 -5.23
N TYR A 221 7.70 -11.70 -4.57
CA TYR A 221 6.70 -12.71 -4.18
C TYR A 221 5.69 -12.15 -3.18
N VAL A 222 6.14 -11.38 -2.18
CA VAL A 222 5.27 -10.67 -1.24
C VAL A 222 4.41 -9.62 -1.96
N LEU A 223 4.97 -8.85 -2.90
CA LEU A 223 4.21 -7.85 -3.66
C LEU A 223 3.10 -8.51 -4.49
N ARG A 224 3.39 -9.61 -5.22
CA ARG A 224 2.38 -10.39 -5.95
C ARG A 224 1.36 -11.07 -5.03
N ALA A 225 1.78 -11.51 -3.84
CA ALA A 225 0.88 -12.04 -2.83
C ALA A 225 -0.17 -11.00 -2.42
N VAL A 226 0.26 -9.77 -2.09
CA VAL A 226 -0.68 -8.73 -1.62
C VAL A 226 -1.49 -8.07 -2.75
N GLU A 227 -1.09 -8.22 -4.02
CA GLU A 227 -1.95 -7.98 -5.19
C GLU A 227 -3.15 -8.96 -5.24
N SER A 228 -3.02 -10.15 -4.61
CA SER A 228 -3.94 -11.29 -4.74
C SER A 228 -4.72 -11.63 -3.46
N LEU A 229 -4.71 -10.74 -2.46
CA LEU A 229 -5.27 -10.96 -1.11
C LEU A 229 -6.02 -9.73 -0.58
N GLY A 230 -7.15 -9.98 0.10
CA GLY A 230 -7.80 -9.01 0.96
C GLY A 230 -7.05 -8.77 2.28
N ARG A 231 -7.29 -7.62 2.91
CA ARG A 231 -6.64 -7.21 4.18
C ARG A 231 -6.82 -8.23 5.31
N SER A 232 -7.92 -8.97 5.34
CA SER A 232 -8.20 -10.00 6.35
C SER A 232 -7.44 -11.31 6.13
N GLU A 233 -6.93 -11.56 4.92
CA GLU A 233 -6.16 -12.77 4.59
C GLU A 233 -4.65 -12.60 4.91
N ILE A 234 -4.23 -11.40 5.33
CA ILE A 234 -2.84 -11.06 5.67
C ILE A 234 -2.73 -10.92 7.20
N LEU A 235 -2.08 -11.88 7.85
CA LEU A 235 -1.99 -11.97 9.30
C LEU A 235 -0.59 -11.65 9.82
N HIS A 236 -0.54 -10.91 10.94
CA HIS A 236 0.67 -10.67 11.70
C HIS A 236 0.63 -11.47 13.00
N ILE A 237 1.66 -12.28 13.25
CA ILE A 237 1.90 -12.90 14.55
C ILE A 237 2.98 -12.08 15.27
N PRO A 238 2.65 -11.36 16.36
CA PRO A 238 3.58 -10.43 17.01
C PRO A 238 4.64 -11.10 17.90
N GLU A 239 5.07 -12.32 17.57
CA GLU A 239 6.07 -13.08 18.31
C GLU A 239 7.36 -13.28 17.50
N LEU A 240 8.51 -13.40 18.18
CA LEU A 240 9.85 -13.56 17.59
C LEU A 240 10.09 -15.00 17.13
N LEU A 241 9.42 -15.39 16.04
CA LEU A 241 9.39 -16.78 15.55
C LEU A 241 10.57 -17.15 14.61
N TYR A 242 11.40 -16.18 14.24
CA TYR A 242 12.51 -16.33 13.31
C TYR A 242 13.79 -15.66 13.84
N HIS A 243 14.91 -16.37 13.77
CA HIS A 243 16.22 -15.93 14.24
C HIS A 243 17.19 -15.84 13.07
N TRP A 244 17.41 -14.63 12.56
CA TRP A 244 18.23 -14.33 11.39
C TRP A 244 19.72 -14.26 11.75
N ARG A 245 20.55 -15.13 11.19
CA ARG A 245 21.97 -15.20 11.49
C ARG A 245 22.72 -14.07 10.81
N VAL A 246 23.38 -13.26 11.63
CA VAL A 246 24.24 -12.18 11.13
C VAL A 246 25.70 -12.55 11.34
N VAL A 247 26.41 -12.71 10.23
CA VAL A 247 27.84 -13.03 10.18
C VAL A 247 28.59 -12.01 9.35
N GLU A 248 29.84 -11.77 9.70
CA GLU A 248 30.74 -10.88 8.98
C GLU A 248 30.99 -11.44 7.58
N GLY A 249 30.67 -10.66 6.55
CA GLY A 249 30.68 -11.12 5.15
C GLY A 249 29.37 -11.74 4.64
N SER A 250 28.28 -11.72 5.42
CA SER A 250 26.96 -12.14 4.91
C SER A 250 26.55 -11.32 3.67
N VAL A 251 25.89 -11.99 2.72
CA VAL A 251 25.46 -11.39 1.43
C VAL A 251 24.62 -10.13 1.65
N SER A 252 23.80 -10.10 2.69
CA SER A 252 22.96 -8.98 3.10
C SER A 252 23.72 -7.70 3.47
N LEU A 253 24.90 -7.82 4.10
CA LEU A 253 25.75 -6.66 4.45
C LEU A 253 26.68 -6.28 3.30
N GLY A 254 27.26 -7.27 2.61
CA GLY A 254 28.20 -7.04 1.50
C GLY A 254 27.53 -6.47 0.23
N ASN A 255 26.28 -6.86 -0.05
CA ASN A 255 25.57 -6.49 -1.28
C ASN A 255 24.31 -5.63 -1.04
N LEU A 256 24.20 -4.94 0.10
CA LEU A 256 23.01 -4.14 0.44
C LEU A 256 22.57 -3.17 -0.67
N GLY A 257 23.53 -2.48 -1.31
CA GLY A 257 23.23 -1.57 -2.42
C GLY A 257 22.67 -2.26 -3.68
N LEU A 258 23.07 -3.51 -3.94
CA LEU A 258 22.53 -4.31 -5.04
C LEU A 258 21.11 -4.83 -4.70
N ALA A 259 20.92 -5.33 -3.47
CA ALA A 259 19.61 -5.74 -2.97
C ALA A 259 18.60 -4.59 -3.01
N VAL A 260 18.95 -3.40 -2.50
CA VAL A 260 18.13 -2.19 -2.60
C VAL A 260 17.81 -1.81 -4.06
N LYS A 261 18.77 -1.94 -4.97
CA LYS A 261 18.55 -1.63 -6.40
C LYS A 261 17.59 -2.62 -7.06
N ARG A 262 17.72 -3.92 -6.76
CA ARG A 262 16.81 -4.98 -7.24
C ARG A 262 15.41 -4.83 -6.62
N GLY A 263 15.34 -4.56 -5.32
CA GLY A 263 14.10 -4.29 -4.59
C GLY A 263 13.30 -3.11 -5.16
N ARG A 264 13.99 -2.06 -5.60
CA ARG A 264 13.34 -0.93 -6.30
C ARG A 264 12.84 -1.27 -7.70
N ALA A 265 13.49 -2.20 -8.40
CA ALA A 265 13.02 -2.68 -9.69
C ALA A 265 11.73 -3.49 -9.54
N VAL A 266 11.69 -4.47 -8.63
CA VAL A 266 10.48 -5.29 -8.39
C VAL A 266 9.30 -4.45 -7.86
N LEU A 267 9.58 -3.45 -7.02
CA LEU A 267 8.58 -2.47 -6.58
C LEU A 267 8.01 -1.63 -7.73
N ARG A 268 8.84 -1.19 -8.68
CA ARG A 268 8.36 -0.48 -9.87
C ARG A 268 7.48 -1.40 -10.71
N ASP A 269 7.88 -2.66 -10.87
CA ASP A 269 7.17 -3.60 -11.72
C ASP A 269 5.83 -4.00 -11.08
N HIS A 270 5.74 -4.08 -9.75
CA HIS A 270 4.48 -4.12 -8.98
C HIS A 270 3.58 -2.89 -9.22
N LEU A 271 4.14 -1.68 -9.13
CA LEU A 271 3.37 -0.44 -9.38
C LEU A 271 2.82 -0.40 -10.81
N LEU A 272 3.56 -0.91 -11.80
CA LEU A 272 3.10 -1.08 -13.17
C LEU A 272 1.97 -2.11 -13.29
N ARG A 273 2.03 -3.26 -12.59
CA ARG A 273 0.92 -4.24 -12.54
C ARG A 273 -0.36 -3.64 -11.96
N LEU A 274 -0.24 -2.74 -10.98
CA LEU A 274 -1.36 -1.98 -10.41
C LEU A 274 -1.84 -0.79 -11.27
N GLY A 275 -1.24 -0.53 -12.43
CA GLY A 275 -1.56 0.62 -13.27
C GLY A 275 -1.20 1.99 -12.67
N SER A 276 -0.30 2.00 -11.67
CA SER A 276 0.12 3.22 -10.98
C SER A 276 1.19 3.98 -11.77
N SER A 277 1.07 5.30 -11.86
CA SER A 277 2.10 6.20 -12.40
C SER A 277 3.21 6.54 -11.40
N ALA A 278 3.13 6.01 -10.17
CA ALA A 278 4.16 6.23 -9.16
C ALA A 278 5.50 5.59 -9.57
N ARG A 279 6.59 6.34 -9.40
CA ARG A 279 7.96 5.84 -9.55
C ARG A 279 8.59 5.68 -8.18
N PRO A 280 9.15 4.50 -7.85
CA PRO A 280 9.89 4.35 -6.61
C PRO A 280 11.29 4.95 -6.74
N GLU A 281 11.67 5.77 -5.76
CA GLU A 281 12.95 6.47 -5.68
C GLU A 281 13.66 6.11 -4.36
N PRO A 282 14.99 6.26 -4.25
CA PRO A 282 15.68 6.08 -2.98
C PRO A 282 15.25 7.13 -1.96
N HIS A 283 14.99 6.73 -0.71
CA HIS A 283 14.81 7.70 0.37
C HIS A 283 16.14 8.48 0.57
N PRO A 284 16.12 9.83 0.65
CA PRO A 284 17.33 10.65 0.62
C PRO A 284 18.34 10.29 1.72
N ASP A 285 17.85 10.07 2.95
CA ASP A 285 18.71 9.84 4.12
C ASP A 285 18.84 8.36 4.55
N GLN A 286 18.11 7.43 3.94
CA GLN A 286 18.00 6.05 4.45
C GLN A 286 17.97 5.02 3.32
N VAL A 287 19.14 4.44 3.02
CA VAL A 287 19.38 3.61 1.82
C VAL A 287 18.40 2.43 1.62
N ILE A 288 17.88 1.85 2.71
CA ILE A 288 16.99 0.67 2.63
C ILE A 288 15.53 1.03 2.29
N TYR A 289 15.14 2.30 2.44
CA TYR A 289 13.77 2.76 2.20
C TYR A 289 13.62 3.38 0.81
N ASN A 290 12.42 3.29 0.29
CA ASN A 290 11.99 3.94 -0.94
C ASN A 290 10.93 4.99 -0.63
N THR A 291 10.95 6.06 -1.42
CA THR A 291 9.87 7.03 -1.55
C THR A 291 9.12 6.77 -2.86
N LEU A 292 7.87 7.22 -2.96
CA LEU A 292 7.11 7.18 -4.21
C LEU A 292 6.99 8.60 -4.78
N ALA A 293 7.65 8.83 -5.91
CA ALA A 293 7.50 10.06 -6.68
C ALA A 293 6.36 9.91 -7.68
N PHE A 294 5.41 10.84 -7.63
CA PHE A 294 4.34 10.95 -8.61
C PHE A 294 4.69 12.03 -9.63
N ASP A 295 4.35 11.82 -10.90
CA ASP A 295 4.50 12.88 -11.89
C ASP A 295 3.61 14.07 -11.52
N LYS A 296 4.24 15.20 -11.19
CA LYS A 296 3.54 16.45 -10.90
C LYS A 296 2.60 16.79 -12.07
N PRO A 297 1.29 16.95 -11.84
CA PRO A 297 0.38 17.26 -12.92
C PRO A 297 0.58 18.70 -13.40
N GLY A 298 1.49 18.89 -14.36
CA GLY A 298 1.58 20.15 -15.09
C GLY A 298 0.29 20.44 -15.85
N GLY A 299 -0.17 21.70 -15.78
CA GLY A 299 -1.41 22.18 -16.41
C GLY A 299 -2.05 23.33 -15.63
N GLU A 300 -3.23 23.77 -16.08
CA GLU A 300 -4.13 24.65 -15.33
C GLU A 300 -5.42 23.87 -15.01
N LEU A 301 -5.86 23.91 -13.75
CA LEU A 301 -7.11 23.35 -13.27
C LEU A 301 -8.08 24.51 -13.01
N SER A 302 -9.20 24.55 -13.75
CA SER A 302 -10.27 25.50 -13.47
C SER A 302 -11.24 24.90 -12.45
N CYS A 303 -11.44 25.54 -11.30
CA CYS A 303 -12.35 25.10 -10.25
C CYS A 303 -13.48 26.12 -10.06
N LEU A 304 -14.73 25.63 -10.04
CA LEU A 304 -15.91 26.38 -9.62
C LEU A 304 -16.44 25.81 -8.31
N VAL A 305 -16.46 26.63 -7.26
CA VAL A 305 -17.14 26.33 -6.00
C VAL A 305 -18.47 27.08 -5.98
N TYR A 306 -19.60 26.37 -5.86
CA TYR A 306 -20.93 26.98 -5.89
C TYR A 306 -21.75 26.63 -4.65
N GLY A 307 -22.53 27.59 -4.15
CA GLY A 307 -23.39 27.38 -2.98
C GLY A 307 -24.04 28.67 -2.50
N SER A 308 -24.86 28.59 -1.46
CA SER A 308 -25.56 29.75 -0.88
C SER A 308 -24.98 30.24 0.46
N ASP A 309 -24.16 29.43 1.13
CA ASP A 309 -23.53 29.80 2.40
C ASP A 309 -22.05 30.20 2.18
N GLU A 310 -21.67 31.39 2.68
CA GLU A 310 -20.35 31.96 2.46
C GLU A 310 -19.25 31.26 3.28
N ALA A 311 -19.57 30.76 4.47
CA ALA A 311 -18.62 30.05 5.32
C ALA A 311 -18.28 28.69 4.72
N ASP A 312 -19.30 27.98 4.23
CA ASP A 312 -19.18 26.72 3.50
C ASP A 312 -18.37 26.88 2.20
N ILE A 313 -18.64 27.94 1.41
CA ILE A 313 -17.82 28.26 0.22
C ILE A 313 -16.36 28.48 0.62
N ARG A 314 -16.08 29.34 1.60
CA ARG A 314 -14.71 29.64 2.06
C ARG A 314 -13.97 28.39 2.54
N LEU A 315 -14.65 27.51 3.29
CA LEU A 315 -14.08 26.25 3.77
C LEU A 315 -13.74 25.30 2.60
N THR A 316 -14.67 25.14 1.65
CA THR A 316 -14.47 24.33 0.44
C THR A 316 -13.34 24.88 -0.43
N CYS A 317 -13.28 26.19 -0.68
CA CYS A 317 -12.19 26.83 -1.43
C CYS A 317 -10.83 26.59 -0.78
N LYS A 318 -10.74 26.75 0.54
CA LYS A 318 -9.51 26.45 1.30
C LYS A 318 -9.11 24.99 1.13
N SER A 319 -10.06 24.06 1.27
CA SER A 319 -9.84 22.62 1.09
C SER A 319 -9.31 22.29 -0.32
N VAL A 320 -9.83 22.92 -1.38
CA VAL A 320 -9.36 22.72 -2.75
C VAL A 320 -7.94 23.27 -2.95
N VAL A 321 -7.62 24.44 -2.37
CA VAL A 321 -6.27 25.02 -2.44
C VAL A 321 -5.24 24.15 -1.71
N GLU A 322 -5.55 23.69 -0.49
CA GLU A 322 -4.67 22.83 0.31
C GLU A 322 -4.47 21.44 -0.33
N ASP A 323 -5.43 20.97 -1.13
CA ASP A 323 -5.38 19.67 -1.82
C ASP A 323 -4.81 19.75 -3.26
N THR A 324 -4.62 20.96 -3.80
CA THR A 324 -4.07 21.15 -5.15
C THR A 324 -2.59 20.77 -5.21
N PRO A 325 -2.16 19.87 -6.12
CA PRO A 325 -0.77 19.44 -6.20
C PRO A 325 0.20 20.54 -6.65
N ASP A 326 1.39 20.57 -6.04
CA ASP A 326 2.49 21.41 -6.51
C ASP A 326 2.77 21.21 -8.01
N GLY A 327 2.72 22.31 -8.77
CA GLY A 327 2.95 22.32 -10.22
C GLY A 327 1.69 22.34 -11.07
N LEU A 328 0.50 22.16 -10.47
CA LEU A 328 -0.79 22.43 -11.10
C LEU A 328 -1.19 23.89 -10.78
N ARG A 329 -1.49 24.70 -11.80
CA ARG A 329 -2.00 26.06 -11.57
C ARG A 329 -3.50 25.99 -11.29
N LEU A 330 -3.94 26.43 -10.13
CA LEU A 330 -5.36 26.52 -9.79
C LEU A 330 -5.91 27.89 -10.18
N ARG A 331 -6.95 27.89 -11.02
CA ARG A 331 -7.86 29.03 -11.19
C ARG A 331 -9.13 28.70 -10.44
N LEU A 332 -9.41 29.40 -9.34
CA LEU A 332 -10.58 29.12 -8.51
C LEU A 332 -11.54 30.29 -8.51
N GLU A 333 -12.81 29.99 -8.81
CA GLU A 333 -13.90 30.97 -8.85
C GLU A 333 -15.09 30.48 -8.01
N THR A 334 -15.86 31.43 -7.48
CA THR A 334 -17.03 31.16 -6.64
C THR A 334 -18.33 31.66 -7.26
N LEU A 335 -19.42 30.91 -7.04
CA LEU A 335 -20.78 31.27 -7.40
C LEU A 335 -21.67 31.25 -6.14
N HIS A 336 -22.00 32.43 -5.63
CA HIS A 336 -22.67 32.64 -4.34
C HIS A 336 -24.20 32.70 -4.40
N GLU A 337 -24.77 32.95 -5.58
CA GLU A 337 -26.22 33.05 -5.78
C GLU A 337 -26.68 31.92 -6.70
N ARG A 338 -27.83 31.30 -6.40
CA ARG A 338 -28.41 30.25 -7.23
C ARG A 338 -29.07 30.91 -8.45
N PRO A 339 -28.49 30.80 -9.66
CA PRO A 339 -29.06 31.44 -10.86
C PRO A 339 -30.35 30.71 -11.28
N ALA A 340 -31.12 31.31 -12.18
CA ALA A 340 -32.38 30.74 -12.67
C ALA A 340 -32.22 29.35 -13.36
N SER A 341 -31.01 29.02 -13.81
CA SER A 341 -30.56 27.66 -14.12
C SER A 341 -29.08 27.54 -13.73
N LEU A 342 -28.78 26.64 -12.79
CA LEU A 342 -27.43 26.34 -12.35
C LEU A 342 -26.66 25.60 -13.45
N SER A 343 -27.32 24.70 -14.18
CA SER A 343 -26.69 23.98 -15.30
C SER A 343 -26.27 24.95 -16.42
N GLY A 344 -27.13 25.90 -16.79
CA GLY A 344 -26.83 26.94 -17.77
C GLY A 344 -25.66 27.85 -17.34
N ALA A 345 -25.61 28.24 -16.06
CA ALA A 345 -24.51 29.03 -15.53
C ALA A 345 -23.18 28.25 -15.52
N ILE A 346 -23.20 26.98 -15.12
CA ILE A 346 -22.04 26.08 -15.16
C ILE A 346 -21.57 25.90 -16.62
N CYS A 347 -22.46 25.63 -17.58
CA CYS A 347 -22.07 25.49 -18.99
C CYS A 347 -21.43 26.76 -19.55
N CYS A 348 -22.05 27.93 -19.34
CA CYS A 348 -21.47 29.22 -19.75
C CYS A 348 -20.10 29.47 -19.09
N TRP A 349 -19.94 29.11 -17.81
CA TRP A 349 -18.67 29.22 -17.12
C TRP A 349 -17.62 28.28 -17.71
N ILE A 350 -17.94 27.00 -17.95
CA ILE A 350 -17.06 26.02 -18.60
C ILE A 350 -16.62 26.53 -19.97
N SER A 351 -17.56 26.95 -20.82
CA SER A 351 -17.27 27.46 -22.18
C SER A 351 -16.42 28.74 -22.20
N SER A 352 -16.31 29.45 -21.08
CA SER A 352 -15.46 30.65 -20.95
C SER A 352 -13.99 30.35 -20.63
N ARG A 353 -13.62 29.08 -20.41
CA ARG A 353 -12.26 28.67 -20.01
C ARG A 353 -11.46 28.05 -21.16
N PRO A 354 -10.11 28.07 -21.09
CA PRO A 354 -9.28 27.23 -21.93
C PRO A 354 -9.63 25.75 -21.75
N ALA A 355 -9.59 24.98 -22.83
CA ALA A 355 -9.86 23.54 -22.77
C ALA A 355 -8.84 22.81 -21.87
N GLY A 356 -9.33 22.02 -20.92
CA GLY A 356 -8.52 21.46 -19.84
C GLY A 356 -9.35 20.77 -18.76
N PRO A 357 -8.72 20.33 -17.66
CA PRO A 357 -9.44 19.76 -16.52
C PRO A 357 -10.24 20.84 -15.78
N VAL A 358 -11.49 20.51 -15.46
CA VAL A 358 -12.45 21.39 -14.79
C VAL A 358 -13.04 20.70 -13.57
N LEU A 359 -12.86 21.27 -12.38
CA LEU A 359 -13.42 20.78 -11.12
C LEU A 359 -14.68 21.55 -10.75
N LEU A 360 -15.79 20.85 -10.50
CA LEU A 360 -17.03 21.42 -9.99
C LEU A 360 -17.25 20.90 -8.56
N VAL A 361 -17.40 21.81 -7.60
CA VAL A 361 -17.56 21.46 -6.18
C VAL A 361 -18.72 22.23 -5.57
N MET A 362 -19.64 21.53 -4.91
CA MET A 362 -20.67 22.19 -4.10
C MET A 362 -20.07 22.66 -2.76
N ALA A 363 -20.49 23.83 -2.29
CA ALA A 363 -20.11 24.33 -0.98
C ALA A 363 -20.58 23.40 0.16
N GLY A 364 -19.86 23.42 1.28
CA GLY A 364 -20.16 22.57 2.46
C GLY A 364 -19.52 21.18 2.37
N ILE A 365 -18.82 20.90 1.26
CA ILE A 365 -18.00 19.71 1.09
C ILE A 365 -16.56 20.07 1.43
N THR A 366 -16.02 19.45 2.47
CA THR A 366 -14.57 19.27 2.57
C THR A 366 -14.15 18.23 1.53
N VAL A 367 -13.12 18.54 0.74
CA VAL A 367 -12.48 17.54 -0.12
C VAL A 367 -11.77 16.56 0.81
N ALA A 368 -12.45 15.46 1.12
CA ALA A 368 -12.33 14.78 2.41
C ALA A 368 -11.02 13.98 2.64
N SER A 369 -10.10 13.97 1.68
CA SER A 369 -8.80 13.30 1.83
C SER A 369 -7.68 14.08 1.13
N PRO A 370 -6.56 14.36 1.81
CA PRO A 370 -5.34 14.87 1.17
C PRO A 370 -4.91 13.98 -0.02
N GLY A 371 -4.67 14.60 -1.16
CA GLY A 371 -4.37 13.95 -2.44
C GLY A 371 -5.60 13.61 -3.30
N ALA A 372 -6.82 14.04 -2.98
CA ALA A 372 -8.00 13.69 -3.79
C ALA A 372 -7.98 14.36 -5.17
N VAL A 373 -7.65 15.65 -5.26
CA VAL A 373 -7.46 16.39 -6.52
C VAL A 373 -6.33 15.76 -7.33
N LEU A 374 -5.23 15.34 -6.68
CA LEU A 374 -4.16 14.59 -7.36
C LEU A 374 -4.70 13.30 -7.98
N ALA A 375 -5.43 12.48 -7.20
CA ALA A 375 -5.97 11.20 -7.66
C ALA A 375 -6.95 11.36 -8.83
N MET A 376 -7.86 12.35 -8.78
CA MET A 376 -8.79 12.64 -9.87
C MET A 376 -8.05 13.11 -11.14
N VAL A 377 -7.12 14.06 -11.01
CA VAL A 377 -6.33 14.59 -12.14
C VAL A 377 -5.42 13.52 -12.76
N SER A 378 -4.88 12.61 -11.95
CA SER A 378 -4.08 11.47 -12.44
C SER A 378 -4.92 10.48 -13.26
N ARG A 379 -6.18 10.23 -12.88
CA ARG A 379 -7.09 9.34 -13.65
C ARG A 379 -7.43 9.90 -15.04
N LEU A 380 -7.66 11.21 -15.15
CA LEU A 380 -7.88 11.90 -16.45
C LEU A 380 -6.67 11.83 -17.41
N LYS A 381 -5.46 11.51 -16.93
CA LYS A 381 -4.29 11.36 -17.81
C LYS A 381 -4.15 9.96 -18.43
N GLY A 382 -4.89 8.97 -17.93
CA GLY A 382 -4.80 7.57 -18.39
C GLY A 382 -6.03 7.05 -19.13
N THR A 383 -7.11 7.82 -19.23
CA THR A 383 -8.42 7.36 -19.70
C THR A 383 -9.07 8.37 -20.63
N HIS A 384 -9.99 7.92 -21.49
CA HIS A 384 -10.99 8.78 -22.14
C HIS A 384 -12.15 9.09 -21.16
N ALA A 385 -11.87 9.31 -19.87
CA ALA A 385 -12.92 9.57 -18.89
C ALA A 385 -13.43 11.01 -19.02
N VAL A 386 -14.76 11.15 -19.10
CA VAL A 386 -15.44 12.44 -19.25
C VAL A 386 -15.69 13.11 -17.89
N ALA A 387 -15.95 12.29 -16.87
CA ALA A 387 -16.21 12.70 -15.50
C ALA A 387 -15.57 11.71 -14.52
N VAL A 388 -14.90 12.23 -13.49
CA VAL A 388 -14.34 11.46 -12.37
C VAL A 388 -14.81 12.09 -11.06
N GLY A 389 -15.57 11.35 -10.26
CA GLY A 389 -16.01 11.75 -8.91
C GLY A 389 -15.27 10.97 -7.83
N PRO A 390 -14.89 11.57 -6.68
CA PRO A 390 -14.31 10.84 -5.56
C PRO A 390 -15.39 9.98 -4.87
N ALA A 391 -14.98 8.94 -4.15
CA ALA A 391 -15.88 8.26 -3.24
C ALA A 391 -16.20 9.19 -2.05
N LEU A 392 -17.46 9.55 -1.87
CA LEU A 392 -17.88 10.57 -0.90
C LEU A 392 -18.34 9.94 0.41
N GLN A 393 -17.77 10.37 1.53
CA GLN A 393 -18.27 10.00 2.86
C GLN A 393 -19.36 11.00 3.30
N LEU A 394 -20.58 10.50 3.43
CA LEU A 394 -21.78 11.28 3.72
C LEU A 394 -21.98 11.45 5.23
N ALA A 395 -22.77 12.46 5.62
CA ALA A 395 -23.23 12.61 7.00
C ALA A 395 -23.98 11.33 7.45
N GLY A 396 -23.43 10.63 8.45
CA GLY A 396 -23.88 9.29 8.85
C GLY A 396 -22.96 8.13 8.46
N GLY A 397 -21.86 8.40 7.75
CA GLY A 397 -20.79 7.42 7.47
C GLY A 397 -20.99 6.53 6.25
N VAL A 398 -22.04 6.78 5.44
CA VAL A 398 -22.28 6.08 4.18
C VAL A 398 -21.26 6.55 3.12
N ILE A 399 -20.68 5.62 2.37
CA ILE A 399 -19.73 5.94 1.28
C ILE A 399 -20.43 5.76 -0.07
N ALA A 400 -20.52 6.83 -0.86
CA ALA A 400 -20.94 6.74 -2.26
C ALA A 400 -19.77 6.26 -3.15
N PRO A 401 -19.99 5.37 -4.13
CA PRO A 401 -18.93 4.89 -5.01
C PRO A 401 -18.40 6.01 -5.93
N ALA A 402 -17.14 5.89 -6.35
CA ALA A 402 -16.56 6.77 -7.35
C ALA A 402 -17.27 6.59 -8.71
N VAL A 403 -17.57 7.71 -9.38
CA VAL A 403 -18.22 7.72 -10.70
C VAL A 403 -17.14 7.91 -11.77
N GLU A 404 -17.16 7.07 -12.80
CA GLU A 404 -16.26 7.13 -13.95
C GLU A 404 -17.06 6.77 -15.21
N VAL A 405 -16.99 7.61 -16.26
CA VAL A 405 -17.79 7.43 -17.50
C VAL A 405 -16.91 7.57 -18.74
N GLY A 406 -16.91 6.53 -19.58
CA GLY A 406 -16.18 6.45 -20.84
C GLY A 406 -17.02 6.78 -22.08
N THR A 407 -16.35 6.95 -23.23
CA THR A 407 -16.86 7.63 -24.43
C THR A 407 -17.55 6.74 -25.48
N ASP A 408 -18.45 5.84 -25.09
CA ASP A 408 -19.13 4.94 -26.05
C ASP A 408 -20.42 5.52 -26.69
N SER A 409 -20.86 6.73 -26.29
CA SER A 409 -21.90 7.49 -27.01
C SER A 409 -21.84 9.00 -26.72
N ASP A 410 -22.21 9.82 -27.72
CA ASP A 410 -22.19 11.29 -27.77
C ASP A 410 -21.55 12.05 -26.60
N TYR A 411 -20.34 12.56 -26.85
CA TYR A 411 -19.51 13.26 -25.88
C TYR A 411 -20.18 14.50 -25.28
N GLU A 412 -20.73 15.39 -26.12
CA GLU A 412 -21.42 16.61 -25.66
C GLU A 412 -22.70 16.32 -24.88
N SER A 413 -23.46 15.30 -25.31
CA SER A 413 -24.69 14.86 -24.64
C SER A 413 -24.41 14.30 -23.24
N SER A 414 -23.31 13.57 -23.09
CA SER A 414 -22.87 12.98 -21.82
C SER A 414 -22.44 14.05 -20.81
N ILE A 415 -21.62 15.05 -21.19
CA ILE A 415 -21.30 16.20 -20.30
C ILE A 415 -22.57 16.97 -19.95
N SER A 416 -23.42 17.26 -20.94
CA SER A 416 -24.65 18.04 -20.72
C SER A 416 -25.62 17.34 -19.77
N ALA A 417 -25.74 16.01 -19.83
CA ALA A 417 -26.54 15.22 -18.89
C ALA A 417 -26.00 15.26 -17.45
N PHE A 418 -24.67 15.23 -17.27
CA PHE A 418 -24.07 15.41 -15.94
C PHE A 418 -24.29 16.83 -15.39
N VAL A 419 -24.12 17.86 -16.21
CA VAL A 419 -24.34 19.25 -15.76
C VAL A 419 -25.82 19.52 -15.44
N LEU A 420 -26.76 18.89 -16.16
CA LEU A 420 -28.20 18.88 -15.83
C LEU A 420 -28.52 18.23 -14.48
N SER A 421 -27.77 17.19 -14.06
CA SER A 421 -28.04 16.49 -12.79
C SER A 421 -27.90 17.39 -11.55
N PHE A 422 -27.17 18.50 -11.67
CA PHE A 422 -27.04 19.52 -10.63
C PHE A 422 -28.24 20.49 -10.55
N ASP A 423 -29.01 20.69 -11.62
CA ASP A 423 -30.18 21.58 -11.62
C ASP A 423 -31.41 20.92 -10.96
N LEU A 424 -31.50 19.58 -11.02
CA LEU A 424 -32.72 18.83 -10.68
C LEU A 424 -32.87 18.43 -9.20
N GLU A 425 -31.87 18.66 -8.34
CA GLU A 425 -31.79 18.13 -6.95
C GLU A 425 -31.92 16.59 -6.81
N VAL A 426 -32.04 15.85 -7.92
CA VAL A 426 -32.17 14.38 -7.97
C VAL A 426 -30.95 13.66 -7.41
N CYS A 427 -29.77 14.29 -7.44
CA CYS A 427 -28.53 13.75 -6.87
C CYS A 427 -28.21 14.30 -5.47
N ALA A 428 -29.21 14.36 -4.59
CA ALA A 428 -28.91 14.30 -3.16
C ALA A 428 -28.10 13.01 -2.88
N LEU A 429 -26.86 13.18 -2.39
CA LEU A 429 -25.94 12.15 -1.86
C LEU A 429 -24.89 11.48 -2.78
N SER A 430 -24.78 11.74 -4.09
CA SER A 430 -23.79 11.02 -4.94
C SER A 430 -22.89 11.83 -5.88
N THR A 431 -23.26 13.04 -6.32
CA THR A 431 -22.43 13.88 -7.22
C THR A 431 -22.12 15.24 -6.60
N ALA A 432 -21.42 15.21 -5.47
CA ALA A 432 -21.09 16.40 -4.69
C ALA A 432 -19.83 17.13 -5.23
N CYS A 433 -18.92 16.38 -5.88
CA CYS A 433 -17.71 16.87 -6.52
C CYS A 433 -17.47 16.09 -7.83
N ILE A 434 -17.19 16.78 -8.94
CA ILE A 434 -16.89 16.14 -10.24
C ILE A 434 -15.70 16.85 -10.92
N LEU A 435 -14.73 16.08 -11.38
CA LEU A 435 -13.69 16.53 -12.29
C LEU A 435 -14.06 16.13 -13.74
N LEU A 436 -14.20 17.11 -14.62
CA LEU A 436 -14.44 16.97 -16.06
C LEU A 436 -13.16 17.22 -16.85
N ASP A 437 -13.06 16.66 -18.05
CA ASP A 437 -12.08 17.08 -19.07
C ASP A 437 -12.81 17.75 -20.23
N THR A 438 -12.40 18.96 -20.63
CA THR A 438 -12.99 19.67 -21.78
C THR A 438 -12.13 19.65 -23.03
N ARG A 439 -10.98 18.94 -23.01
CA ARG A 439 -10.06 18.84 -24.16
C ARG A 439 -10.66 18.09 -25.36
N HIS A 440 -11.72 17.32 -25.16
CA HIS A 440 -12.41 16.58 -26.22
C HIS A 440 -13.80 17.16 -26.57
N GLY A 441 -14.21 18.28 -25.95
CA GLY A 441 -15.46 19.00 -26.23
C GLY A 441 -15.97 19.82 -25.03
N SER A 442 -16.91 20.72 -25.28
CA SER A 442 -17.55 21.57 -24.25
C SER A 442 -19.07 21.37 -24.24
N PRO A 443 -19.76 21.47 -23.09
CA PRO A 443 -21.21 21.31 -23.04
C PRO A 443 -21.94 22.46 -23.74
N SER A 444 -22.98 22.13 -24.52
CA SER A 444 -23.74 23.10 -25.31
C SER A 444 -25.01 23.57 -24.58
N PRO A 445 -25.27 24.88 -24.48
CA PRO A 445 -26.53 25.41 -23.93
C PRO A 445 -27.80 24.99 -24.69
N MET A 446 -27.68 24.44 -25.90
CA MET A 446 -28.83 24.07 -26.75
C MET A 446 -29.31 22.62 -26.57
N CYS A 447 -28.58 21.76 -25.86
CA CYS A 447 -28.96 20.35 -25.66
C CYS A 447 -30.03 20.13 -24.57
N PHE A 448 -30.66 21.20 -24.07
CA PHE A 448 -31.53 21.18 -22.89
C PHE A 448 -33.03 21.08 -23.19
N ASP A 449 -33.40 20.75 -24.43
CA ASP A 449 -34.80 20.52 -24.78
C ASP A 449 -35.29 19.15 -24.26
N SER A 450 -36.43 19.15 -23.58
CA SER A 450 -36.86 18.15 -22.57
C SER A 450 -37.08 16.67 -23.01
N GLY A 451 -36.70 16.29 -24.24
CA GLY A 451 -37.08 15.01 -24.86
C GLY A 451 -36.23 13.78 -24.51
N TYR A 452 -34.99 13.93 -24.03
CA TYR A 452 -34.02 12.82 -23.91
C TYR A 452 -33.81 12.25 -22.49
N LEU A 453 -34.52 12.75 -21.48
CA LEU A 453 -34.29 12.42 -20.06
C LEU A 453 -34.73 11.01 -19.59
N THR A 454 -35.27 10.17 -20.47
CA THR A 454 -35.94 8.90 -20.11
C THR A 454 -35.06 7.64 -20.12
N THR A 455 -33.87 7.66 -20.75
CA THR A 455 -32.98 6.49 -20.82
C THR A 455 -31.85 6.52 -19.79
N SER A 456 -31.21 7.67 -19.55
CA SER A 456 -30.05 7.78 -18.65
C SER A 456 -30.40 7.63 -17.17
N THR A 457 -31.61 8.05 -16.78
CA THR A 457 -32.10 7.98 -15.38
C THR A 457 -32.37 6.56 -14.90
N GLN A 458 -32.58 5.59 -15.81
CA GLN A 458 -32.78 4.18 -15.45
C GLN A 458 -31.49 3.50 -14.96
N PHE A 459 -30.31 3.99 -15.33
CA PHE A 459 -29.02 3.41 -14.92
C PHE A 459 -28.71 3.65 -13.43
N LEU A 460 -29.25 4.73 -12.84
CA LEU A 460 -29.02 5.08 -11.42
C LEU A 460 -30.04 4.48 -10.46
N ALA A 461 -31.21 4.04 -10.95
CA ALA A 461 -32.29 3.51 -10.11
C ALA A 461 -32.11 2.04 -9.66
N GLY A 462 -31.05 1.36 -10.11
CA GLY A 462 -30.86 -0.08 -9.93
C GLY A 462 -30.25 -0.53 -8.59
N VAL A 463 -29.71 0.37 -7.77
CA VAL A 463 -28.97 0.00 -6.55
C VAL A 463 -29.86 0.07 -5.31
N GLN A 464 -30.49 -1.05 -4.96
CA GLN A 464 -31.06 -1.26 -3.64
C GLN A 464 -29.94 -1.56 -2.62
N PRO A 465 -29.94 -0.95 -1.41
CA PRO A 465 -28.89 -1.19 -0.42
C PRO A 465 -29.04 -2.56 0.25
N SER A 466 -28.12 -3.49 -0.01
CA SER A 466 -28.00 -4.73 0.77
C SER A 466 -27.25 -4.47 2.08
N ALA A 467 -27.94 -4.65 3.20
CA ALA A 467 -27.39 -4.38 4.53
C ALA A 467 -26.54 -5.53 5.07
N THR A 468 -25.24 -5.58 4.73
CA THR A 468 -24.21 -6.27 5.54
C THR A 468 -22.79 -5.75 5.25
N SER A 469 -22.04 -5.42 6.31
CA SER A 469 -20.59 -5.10 6.40
C SER A 469 -20.18 -3.60 6.29
N PRO A 470 -19.33 -3.09 7.21
CA PRO A 470 -18.97 -1.66 7.28
C PRO A 470 -17.65 -1.30 6.56
N PRO A 471 -17.48 -0.05 6.08
CA PRO A 471 -16.20 0.44 5.59
C PRO A 471 -15.29 0.99 6.71
N VAL A 472 -13.97 0.88 6.50
CA VAL A 472 -12.91 1.24 7.46
C VAL A 472 -12.33 2.62 7.16
N LEU A 473 -11.92 3.35 8.22
CA LEU A 473 -11.43 4.74 8.17
C LEU A 473 -10.01 4.81 8.77
N LEU A 474 -9.01 5.37 8.06
CA LEU A 474 -7.61 5.52 8.53
C LEU A 474 -6.92 6.78 7.99
N TRP A 475 -6.28 7.56 8.88
CA TRP A 475 -5.64 8.88 8.64
C TRP A 475 -4.84 9.29 9.91
N THR A 476 -3.63 9.88 9.97
CA THR A 476 -2.41 9.98 9.11
C THR A 476 -1.18 9.82 10.06
N PRO A 477 0.06 10.29 9.74
CA PRO A 477 0.42 11.64 10.22
C PRO A 477 1.35 12.49 9.30
N ARG A 478 1.14 13.82 9.39
CA ARG A 478 2.05 14.97 9.13
C ARG A 478 3.33 14.78 8.30
N ALA A 479 3.42 15.54 7.21
CA ALA A 479 4.68 16.11 6.70
C ALA A 479 4.74 17.63 6.95
N HIS A 480 5.92 18.18 7.22
CA HIS A 480 6.09 19.64 7.30
C HIS A 480 6.15 20.25 5.89
N CYS A 481 5.23 21.17 5.60
CA CYS A 481 5.30 21.97 4.38
C CYS A 481 6.39 23.05 4.52
N MET A 482 7.45 22.97 3.72
CA MET A 482 8.41 24.07 3.55
C MET A 482 8.11 24.82 2.24
N SER A 483 7.91 26.13 2.36
CA SER A 483 7.84 27.13 1.26
C SER A 483 7.03 26.74 0.01
N THR A 484 5.74 27.09 0.00
CA THR A 484 4.88 27.02 -1.19
C THR A 484 5.19 28.13 -2.19
N SER A 485 5.09 27.81 -3.49
CA SER A 485 4.93 28.82 -4.56
C SER A 485 4.01 28.33 -5.68
N SER A 486 2.87 27.76 -5.30
CA SER A 486 1.72 27.60 -6.20
C SER A 486 1.11 28.97 -6.53
N ARG A 487 0.87 29.25 -7.81
CA ARG A 487 0.14 30.45 -8.25
C ARG A 487 -1.35 30.15 -8.26
N VAL A 488 -2.10 30.88 -7.44
CA VAL A 488 -3.56 30.81 -7.35
C VAL A 488 -4.11 32.14 -7.84
N ASP A 489 -4.99 32.10 -8.84
CA ASP A 489 -5.78 33.26 -9.27
C ASP A 489 -7.20 33.10 -8.71
N LEU A 490 -7.68 34.08 -7.93
CA LEU A 490 -9.01 34.10 -7.31
C LEU A 490 -9.93 35.10 -8.01
N GLY A 491 -11.17 34.69 -8.27
CA GLY A 491 -12.22 35.54 -8.82
C GLY A 491 -13.60 35.26 -8.22
N VAL A 492 -14.44 36.29 -8.15
CA VAL A 492 -15.84 36.19 -7.71
C VAL A 492 -16.75 36.55 -8.87
N LEU A 493 -17.78 35.73 -9.13
CA LEU A 493 -18.73 35.96 -10.22
C LEU A 493 -20.00 36.65 -9.71
N SER A 494 -20.11 37.96 -9.96
CA SER A 494 -21.38 38.72 -9.88
C SER A 494 -21.95 38.95 -11.28
N GLN A 495 -23.28 38.90 -11.43
CA GLN A 495 -23.94 39.12 -12.74
C GLN A 495 -23.82 40.58 -13.24
N PRO A 496 -24.13 40.79 -14.53
CA PRO A 496 -23.18 40.96 -15.61
C PRO A 496 -22.68 42.41 -15.72
N GLY A 497 -21.45 42.65 -15.29
CA GLY A 497 -20.76 43.93 -15.46
C GLY A 497 -19.41 43.92 -14.74
N ASP A 498 -18.32 44.03 -15.51
CA ASP A 498 -16.93 44.13 -15.06
C ASP A 498 -16.39 43.01 -14.15
N VAL A 499 -15.75 42.02 -14.75
CA VAL A 499 -14.90 41.04 -14.04
C VAL A 499 -13.61 41.73 -13.58
N GLN A 500 -13.49 42.04 -12.28
CA GLN A 500 -12.20 42.40 -11.67
C GLN A 500 -11.45 41.15 -11.19
N THR A 501 -10.44 40.74 -11.96
CA THR A 501 -9.45 39.76 -11.50
C THR A 501 -8.53 40.40 -10.46
N TRP A 502 -8.48 39.85 -9.25
CA TRP A 502 -7.44 40.21 -8.29
C TRP A 502 -6.12 39.54 -8.71
N ARG A 503 -5.07 40.35 -8.85
CA ARG A 503 -3.69 39.86 -8.86
C ARG A 503 -3.09 40.13 -7.49
N ASP A 504 -2.51 39.10 -6.89
CA ASP A 504 -1.71 39.26 -5.69
C ASP A 504 -0.30 39.72 -6.11
N ASP A 505 -0.10 41.03 -6.22
CA ASP A 505 1.21 41.62 -6.41
C ASP A 505 2.01 41.47 -5.11
N ALA A 506 3.18 40.83 -5.18
CA ALA A 506 4.00 40.48 -4.03
C ALA A 506 4.35 41.71 -3.15
N GLY A 507 3.63 41.87 -2.03
CA GLY A 507 3.69 43.02 -1.14
C GLY A 507 4.16 42.67 0.27
N ASP A 508 5.49 42.68 0.45
CA ASP A 508 6.25 43.00 1.67
C ASP A 508 5.48 43.01 3.03
N ILE A 509 5.61 41.93 3.81
CA ILE A 509 5.39 41.97 5.28
C ILE A 509 6.75 42.00 5.98
N SER A 510 7.43 43.14 5.90
CA SER A 510 8.55 43.48 6.77
C SER A 510 8.18 44.62 7.73
N GLY A 511 8.37 44.36 9.03
CA GLY A 511 8.38 45.39 10.08
C GLY A 511 7.39 45.20 11.24
N ASN A 512 7.75 45.49 12.49
CA ASN A 512 9.09 45.82 13.01
C ASN A 512 9.14 45.79 14.56
N VAL A 513 10.36 45.84 15.15
CA VAL A 513 10.69 46.35 16.52
C VAL A 513 10.18 45.50 17.72
N ARG A 514 10.93 45.15 18.80
CA ARG A 514 12.35 45.17 19.29
C ARG A 514 12.39 44.13 20.46
N GLY A 515 13.50 43.55 20.94
CA GLY A 515 14.92 43.79 20.70
C GLY A 515 15.82 43.11 21.76
N ARG A 516 17.12 43.43 21.68
CA ARG A 516 18.28 43.07 22.55
C ARG A 516 18.78 41.62 22.55
N SER A 517 19.92 41.46 21.88
CA SER A 517 21.01 40.56 22.25
C SER A 517 21.81 41.07 23.46
N SER A 518 22.27 40.16 24.31
CA SER A 518 23.55 40.20 25.02
C SER A 518 23.97 38.78 25.34
#